data_AF-A0A543IE27-F1
#
_entry.id   AF-A0A543IE27-F1
#
_cell.length_a   1.000
_cell.length_b   1.000
_cell.length_c   1.000
_cell.angle_alpha   90.00
_cell.angle_beta   90.00
_cell.angle_gamma   90.00
#
_symmetry.space_group_name_H-M   'P 1'
#
loop_
_entity.id
_entity.type
_entity.pdbx_description
1 polymer ?
#
loop_
_entity_poly.entity_id
_entity_poly.type
_entity_poly.pdbx_seq_one_letter_code
_entity_poly.pdbx_strand_id
1 'polypeptide(L)'
;MFEIWETSEPARLISDAGSLKGALEKVDTMCRLRHDQAAAHVGEAGTGYQFEIRDPAGKALARLSYVPDTTRAYQSVVIDEMLCEDKDEENG
;
A
#
# COMPACT_ATOMS: atom_id res chain seq x y z
N MET A 1 11.65 -10.52 6.42
CA MET A 1 10.37 -9.87 6.74
C MET A 1 10.08 -8.88 5.64
N PHE A 2 8.81 -8.61 5.36
CA PHE A 2 8.38 -7.66 4.33
C PHE A 2 8.14 -6.32 4.97
N GLU A 3 8.76 -5.27 4.44
CA GLU A 3 8.67 -3.92 4.98
C GLU A 3 7.63 -3.10 4.23
N ILE A 4 6.76 -2.40 4.93
CA ILE A 4 5.74 -1.53 4.39
C ILE A 4 6.20 -0.09 4.58
N TRP A 5 6.51 0.56 3.46
CA TRP A 5 6.97 1.93 3.38
C TRP A 5 5.84 2.83 2.88
N GLU A 6 5.69 4.01 3.45
CA GLU A 6 4.89 5.10 2.87
C GLU A 6 5.89 6.05 2.20
N THR A 7 5.86 6.17 0.87
CA THR A 7 6.79 7.00 0.10
C THR A 7 6.29 8.42 -0.15
N SER A 8 5.17 8.81 0.48
CA SER A 8 4.78 10.22 0.57
C SER A 8 5.88 10.99 1.29
N GLU A 9 6.44 12.02 0.67
CA GLU A 9 7.63 12.71 1.18
C GLU A 9 7.40 13.27 2.60
N PRO A 10 8.20 12.87 3.62
CA PRO A 10 9.35 11.96 3.57
C PRO A 10 8.98 10.46 3.65
N ALA A 11 9.70 9.64 2.87
CA ALA A 11 9.50 8.19 2.89
C ALA A 11 9.75 7.61 4.29
N ARG A 12 8.75 6.94 4.87
CA ARG A 12 8.79 6.38 6.22
C ARG A 12 8.40 4.92 6.25
N LEU A 13 9.11 4.13 7.05
CA LEU A 13 8.69 2.77 7.37
C LEU A 13 7.46 2.85 8.28
N ILE A 14 6.35 2.26 7.85
CA ILE A 14 5.09 2.23 8.61
C ILE A 14 5.05 0.99 9.49
N SER A 15 5.31 -0.18 8.90
CA SER A 15 5.21 -1.46 9.60
C SER A 15 5.90 -2.55 8.79
N ASP A 16 6.15 -3.70 9.40
CA ASP A 16 6.62 -4.90 8.73
C ASP A 16 5.60 -6.05 8.84
N ALA A 17 5.76 -7.08 8.01
CA ALA A 17 4.98 -8.29 8.09
C ALA A 17 5.83 -9.54 7.85
N GLY A 18 5.43 -10.66 8.47
CA GLY A 18 6.04 -11.96 8.24
C GLY A 18 5.76 -12.55 6.86
N SER A 19 4.79 -12.02 6.12
CA SER A 19 4.40 -12.50 4.79
C SER A 19 3.83 -11.37 3.94
N LEU A 20 3.97 -11.48 2.61
CA LEU A 20 3.45 -10.51 1.65
C LEU A 20 1.93 -10.30 1.80
N LYS A 21 1.17 -11.38 1.99
CA LYS A 21 -0.26 -11.31 2.29
C LYS A 21 -0.55 -10.46 3.54
N GLY A 22 0.17 -10.70 4.63
CA GLY A 22 0.01 -9.91 5.86
C GLY A 22 0.42 -8.45 5.68
N ALA A 23 1.39 -8.15 4.81
CA ALA A 23 1.73 -6.78 4.45
C ALA A 23 0.60 -6.08 3.68
N LEU A 24 -0.01 -6.77 2.72
CA LEU A 24 -1.15 -6.27 1.95
C LEU A 24 -2.36 -6.00 2.85
N GLU A 25 -2.72 -6.93 3.75
CA GLU A 25 -3.83 -6.75 4.70
C GLU A 25 -3.63 -5.51 5.61
N LYS A 26 -2.38 -5.24 5.99
CA LYS A 26 -2.03 -4.01 6.73
C LYS A 26 -2.18 -2.76 5.88
N VAL A 27 -1.71 -2.77 4.64
CA VAL A 27 -1.89 -1.64 3.71
C VAL A 27 -3.37 -1.36 3.48
N ASP A 28 -4.22 -2.38 3.32
CA ASP A 28 -5.68 -2.21 3.22
C ASP A 28 -6.26 -1.48 4.43
N THR A 29 -5.92 -1.95 5.62
CA THR A 29 -6.38 -1.35 6.87
C THR A 29 -5.97 0.12 6.96
N MET A 30 -4.74 0.45 6.56
CA MET A 30 -4.23 1.82 6.51
C MET A 30 -4.98 2.68 5.50
N CYS A 31 -5.25 2.17 4.29
CA CYS A 31 -6.00 2.89 3.26
C CYS A 31 -7.42 3.22 3.75
N ARG A 32 -8.08 2.28 4.43
CA ARG A 32 -9.38 2.50 5.05
C ARG A 32 -9.34 3.59 6.12
N LEU A 33 -8.32 3.58 6.99
CA LEU A 33 -8.14 4.61 8.01
C LEU A 33 -7.90 6.00 7.40
N ARG A 34 -7.09 6.09 6.34
CA ARG A 34 -6.87 7.35 5.61
C ARG A 34 -8.13 7.84 4.92
N HIS A 35 -8.95 6.93 4.38
CA HIS A 35 -10.25 7.27 3.81
C HIS A 35 -11.15 7.92 4.84
N ASP A 36 -11.27 7.29 6.01
CA ASP A 36 -12.12 7.77 7.11
C ASP A 36 -11.64 9.14 7.63
N GLN A 37 -10.32 9.31 7.78
CA GLN A 37 -9.69 10.60 8.13
C GLN A 37 -10.00 11.68 7.08
N ALA A 38 -9.84 11.37 5.80
CA ALA A 38 -10.13 12.31 4.71
C ALA A 38 -11.63 12.66 4.67
N ALA A 39 -12.52 11.68 4.86
CA ALA A 39 -13.98 11.90 4.91
C ALA A 39 -14.38 12.77 6.10
N ALA A 40 -13.67 12.65 7.22
CA ALA A 40 -13.82 13.50 8.39
C ALA A 40 -13.16 14.89 8.25
N HIS A 41 -12.55 15.21 7.09
CA HIS A 41 -11.72 16.40 6.87
C HIS A 41 -10.57 16.55 7.88
N VAL A 42 -10.02 15.42 8.36
CA VAL A 42 -8.90 15.37 9.30
C VAL A 42 -7.60 15.07 8.52
N GLY A 43 -6.78 16.09 8.31
CA GLY A 43 -5.47 16.00 7.65
C GLY A 43 -5.43 16.58 6.23
N GLU A 44 -4.23 16.69 5.65
CA GLU A 44 -4.04 17.17 4.28
C GLU A 44 -4.37 16.06 3.28
N ALA A 45 -5.57 16.10 2.70
CA ALA A 45 -6.02 15.16 1.67
C ALA A 45 -5.43 15.44 0.27
N GLY A 46 -4.38 16.26 0.16
CA GLY A 46 -4.00 16.93 -1.09
C GLY A 46 -3.15 16.13 -2.07
N THR A 47 -2.31 15.20 -1.61
CA THR A 47 -1.22 14.63 -2.43
C THR A 47 -1.31 13.12 -2.69
N GLY A 48 -2.31 12.45 -2.11
CA GLY A 48 -2.39 10.99 -2.16
C GLY A 48 -1.29 10.31 -1.33
N TYR A 49 -1.56 9.06 -0.96
CA TYR A 49 -0.64 8.22 -0.22
C TYR A 49 0.01 7.21 -1.16
N GLN A 50 1.32 7.07 -1.09
CA GLN A 50 2.02 6.01 -1.80
C GLN A 50 2.55 5.01 -0.79
N PHE A 51 2.18 3.75 -0.97
CA PHE A 51 2.66 2.64 -0.17
C PHE A 51 3.52 1.72 -1.02
N GLU A 52 4.55 1.15 -0.42
CA GLU A 52 5.49 0.28 -1.09
C GLU A 52 5.82 -0.88 -0.16
N ILE A 53 5.64 -2.11 -0.64
CA ILE A 53 6.02 -3.31 0.10
C ILE A 53 7.34 -3.80 -0.46
N ARG A 54 8.36 -3.84 0.40
CA ARG A 54 9.71 -4.30 0.05
C ARG A 54 9.96 -5.68 0.63
N ASP A 55 10.67 -6.49 -0.13
CA ASP A 55 11.22 -7.76 0.32
C ASP A 55 12.44 -7.52 1.26
N PRO A 56 12.90 -8.53 1.99
CA PRO A 56 14.09 -8.39 2.86
C PRO A 56 15.40 -8.03 2.12
N ALA A 57 15.49 -8.21 0.81
CA ALA A 57 16.58 -7.72 -0.03
C ALA A 57 16.41 -6.24 -0.46
N GLY A 58 15.31 -5.59 -0.08
CA GLY A 58 15.00 -4.20 -0.37
C GLY A 58 14.34 -3.96 -1.74
N LYS A 59 14.00 -5.01 -2.51
CA LYS A 59 13.26 -4.90 -3.77
C LYS A 59 11.80 -4.58 -3.45
N ALA A 60 11.26 -3.53 -4.06
CA ALA A 60 9.82 -3.27 -4.03
C ALA A 60 9.08 -4.37 -4.80
N LEU A 61 8.30 -5.18 -4.09
CA LEU A 61 7.46 -6.23 -4.66
C LEU A 61 6.08 -5.72 -5.05
N ALA A 62 5.59 -4.70 -4.35
CA ALA A 62 4.28 -4.12 -4.58
C ALA A 62 4.32 -2.60 -4.33
N ARG A 63 3.63 -1.83 -5.18
CA ARG A 63 3.50 -0.36 -5.05
C ARG A 63 2.03 0.02 -5.18
N LEU A 64 1.48 0.71 -4.19
CA LEU A 64 0.11 1.22 -4.18
C LEU A 64 0.12 2.73 -4.19
N SER A 65 -0.53 3.33 -5.17
CA SER A 65 -0.90 4.74 -5.12
C SER A 65 -2.36 4.83 -4.69
N TYR A 66 -2.58 5.25 -3.44
CA TYR A 66 -3.90 5.41 -2.86
C TYR A 66 -4.27 6.88 -2.73
N VAL A 67 -5.33 7.30 -3.42
CA VAL A 67 -5.93 8.63 -3.25
C VAL A 67 -7.27 8.44 -2.54
N PRO A 68 -7.48 9.01 -1.34
CA PRO A 68 -8.76 8.89 -0.66
C PRO A 68 -9.83 9.65 -1.46
N ASP A 69 -10.78 8.91 -2.02
CA ASP A 69 -11.96 9.46 -2.69
C ASP A 69 -13.12 9.53 -1.68
N THR A 70 -13.32 10.69 -1.07
CA THR A 70 -14.40 10.89 -0.08
C THR A 70 -15.79 11.02 -0.72
N THR A 71 -15.87 10.98 -2.06
CA THR A 71 -17.14 11.03 -2.80
C THR A 71 -17.81 9.66 -2.87
N ARG A 72 -17.09 8.58 -2.52
CA ARG A 72 -17.57 7.19 -2.56
C ARG A 72 -17.19 6.44 -1.29
N ALA A 73 -17.89 5.35 -1.01
CA ALA A 73 -17.52 4.46 0.09
C ALA A 73 -16.17 3.77 -0.19
N TYR A 74 -15.37 3.54 0.87
CA TYR A 74 -14.11 2.82 0.76
C TYR A 74 -14.29 1.46 0.10
N GLN A 75 -13.47 1.19 -0.92
CA GLN A 75 -13.36 -0.11 -1.57
C GLN A 75 -11.94 -0.63 -1.34
N SER A 76 -11.79 -1.88 -0.88
CA SER A 76 -10.47 -2.49 -0.69
C SER A 76 -9.63 -2.37 -1.95
N VAL A 77 -8.46 -1.77 -1.79
CA VAL A 77 -7.47 -1.53 -2.85
C VAL A 77 -6.35 -2.57 -2.84
N VAL A 78 -6.43 -3.58 -1.96
CA VAL A 78 -5.65 -4.82 -2.11
C VAL A 78 -6.22 -5.57 -3.30
N ILE A 79 -5.78 -5.14 -4.48
CA ILE A 79 -5.99 -5.88 -5.71
C ILE A 79 -4.99 -7.03 -5.71
N ASP A 80 -5.44 -8.21 -6.12
CA ASP A 80 -4.60 -9.34 -6.50
C ASP A 80 -3.44 -8.91 -7.45
N GLU A 81 -3.66 -7.83 -8.22
CA GLU A 81 -2.70 -7.17 -9.12
C GLU A 81 -1.62 -6.29 -8.44
N MET A 82 -1.64 -6.10 -7.12
CA MET A 82 -0.53 -5.44 -6.43
C MET A 82 0.76 -6.25 -6.45
N LEU A 83 0.65 -7.55 -6.73
CA LEU A 83 1.80 -8.40 -7.03
C LEU A 83 2.35 -7.91 -8.37
N CYS A 84 3.57 -7.36 -8.37
CA CYS A 84 4.35 -7.35 -9.59
C CYS A 84 4.52 -8.82 -9.98
N GLU A 85 3.67 -9.32 -10.88
CA GLU A 85 3.92 -10.57 -11.58
C GLU A 85 5.24 -10.36 -12.35
N ASP A 86 6.36 -10.66 -11.69
CA ASP A 86 7.54 -11.21 -12.36
C ASP A 86 7.07 -12.57 -12.92
N LYS A 87 6.28 -12.54 -14.01
CA LYS A 87 6.14 -13.66 -14.93
C LYS A 87 7.37 -13.68 -15.83
N ASP A 88 8.53 -13.80 -15.24
CA ASP A 88 9.74 -14.17 -15.96
C ASP A 88 10.04 -15.64 -15.64
N GLU A 89 9.71 -16.45 -16.64
CA GLU A 89 10.43 -17.66 -17.04
C GLU A 89 10.17 -18.97 -16.27
N GLU A 90 9.12 -19.69 -16.69
CA GLU A 90 9.22 -21.15 -16.83
C GLU A 90 8.39 -21.62 -18.05
N ASN A 91 9.03 -21.70 -19.21
CA ASN A 91 8.76 -22.75 -20.19
C ASN A 91 10.05 -22.94 -21.02
N GLY A 92 10.76 -24.03 -20.70
CA GLY A 92 11.96 -24.47 -21.41
C GLY A 92 11.68 -25.23 -22.69
#